data_AF-A0A7S2FWD5-F1
#
_entry.id   AF-A0A7S2FWD5-F1
#
_cell.length_a   1.000
_cell.length_b   1.000
_cell.length_c   1.000
_cell.angle_alpha   90.00
_cell.angle_beta   90.00
_cell.angle_gamma   90.00
#
_symmetry.space_group_name_H-M   'P 1'
#
loop_
_entity.id
_entity.type
_entity.pdbx_description
1 polymer ?
#
loop_
_entity_poly.entity_id
_entity_poly.type
_entity_poly.pdbx_seq_one_letter_code
_entity_poly.pdbx_strand_id
1 'polypeptide(L)'
;LSAVAPAGGPAAGGTAIHLRGLGIGSSLRAVSEMLRCDFHGRRVTGQLFDEPGGVALRCKAPVMPIAQNISVRLSINGGVDWLQGAPRYLYYDAPVVRELQPRGGGTTGGTLVSVIGFGFDHAPPLGPTTALCRFGSAATAPPASSAHSS
;
A
#
# COMPACT_ATOMS: atom_id res chain seq x y z
N LEU A 1 7.11 -9.14 -14.24
CA LEU A 1 6.57 -8.35 -13.12
C LEU A 1 7.34 -7.02 -13.06
N SER A 2 6.66 -5.88 -13.18
CA SER A 2 7.32 -4.57 -13.35
C SER A 2 7.08 -3.58 -12.22
N ALA A 3 5.91 -3.62 -11.56
CA ALA A 3 5.59 -2.64 -10.52
C ALA A 3 4.69 -3.21 -9.43
N VAL A 4 4.74 -2.57 -8.26
CA VAL A 4 3.88 -2.80 -7.10
C VAL A 4 3.28 -1.47 -6.63
N ALA A 5 1.98 -1.45 -6.36
CA ALA A 5 1.27 -0.25 -5.93
C ALA A 5 0.27 -0.55 -4.79
N PRO A 6 0.37 0.09 -3.62
CA PRO A 6 1.40 1.07 -3.24
C PRO A 6 2.80 0.43 -3.15
N ALA A 7 3.85 1.26 -3.28
CA ALA A 7 5.25 0.82 -3.23
C ALA A 7 5.79 0.62 -1.80
N GLY A 8 4.93 0.74 -0.78
CA GLY A 8 5.29 0.49 0.61
C GLY A 8 4.07 0.44 1.52
N GLY A 9 4.29 0.00 2.75
CA GLY A 9 3.27 -0.09 3.80
C GLY A 9 3.84 -0.44 5.16
N PRO A 10 3.02 -0.40 6.22
CA PRO A 10 3.48 -0.70 7.57
C PRO A 10 4.04 -2.12 7.75
N ALA A 11 5.05 -2.29 8.59
CA ALA A 11 5.63 -3.58 9.00
C ALA A 11 4.62 -4.52 9.65
N ALA A 12 3.56 -3.96 10.27
CA ALA A 12 2.41 -4.72 10.75
C ALA A 12 1.65 -5.48 9.64
N GLY A 13 1.96 -5.21 8.37
CA GLY A 13 1.37 -5.87 7.21
C GLY A 13 -0.06 -5.42 6.96
N GLY A 14 -0.78 -6.22 6.18
CA GLY A 14 -2.18 -6.00 5.85
C GLY A 14 -2.44 -5.06 4.67
N THR A 15 -1.43 -4.34 4.20
CA THR A 15 -1.52 -3.49 3.01
C THR A 15 -1.88 -4.34 1.79
N ALA A 16 -3.00 -4.03 1.13
CA ALA A 16 -3.36 -4.65 -0.14
C ALA A 16 -2.57 -3.97 -1.27
N ILE A 17 -1.68 -4.71 -1.90
CA ILE A 17 -0.86 -4.26 -3.03
C ILE A 17 -1.43 -4.78 -4.34
N HIS A 18 -1.26 -4.01 -5.41
CA HIS A 18 -1.54 -4.40 -6.79
C HIS A 18 -0.22 -4.66 -7.50
N LEU A 19 -0.14 -5.79 -8.20
CA LEU A 19 1.01 -6.14 -9.01
C LEU A 19 0.72 -5.88 -10.49
N ARG A 20 1.66 -5.23 -11.17
CA ARG A 20 1.57 -4.91 -12.60
C ARG A 20 2.73 -5.51 -13.36
N GLY A 21 2.48 -5.87 -14.61
CA GLY A 21 3.46 -6.44 -15.52
C GLY A 21 2.81 -7.08 -16.74
N LEU A 22 3.61 -7.33 -17.77
CA LEU A 22 3.15 -8.06 -18.95
C LEU A 22 2.68 -9.47 -18.56
N GLY A 23 1.57 -9.90 -19.16
CA GLY A 23 0.97 -11.22 -18.91
C GLY A 23 0.13 -11.31 -17.63
N ILE A 24 0.05 -10.24 -16.82
CA ILE A 24 -0.91 -10.15 -15.72
C ILE A 24 -2.23 -9.64 -16.29
N GLY A 25 -3.24 -10.52 -16.34
CA GLY A 25 -4.55 -10.20 -16.88
C GLY A 25 -5.53 -11.36 -16.72
N SER A 26 -6.59 -11.36 -17.54
CA SER A 26 -7.68 -12.35 -17.46
C SER A 26 -7.24 -13.79 -17.64
N SER A 27 -6.14 -14.04 -18.35
CA SER A 27 -5.55 -15.39 -18.52
C SER A 27 -5.17 -16.06 -17.20
N LEU A 28 -4.86 -15.28 -16.15
CA LEU A 28 -4.51 -15.82 -14.84
C LEU A 28 -5.70 -16.45 -14.10
N ARG A 29 -6.94 -16.24 -14.55
CA ARG A 29 -8.13 -16.83 -13.91
C ARG A 29 -8.09 -18.36 -13.89
N ALA A 30 -7.51 -18.96 -14.91
CA ALA A 30 -7.36 -20.42 -14.99
C ALA A 30 -6.44 -20.99 -13.89
N VAL A 31 -5.60 -20.16 -13.27
CA VAL A 31 -4.60 -20.55 -12.27
C VAL A 31 -4.72 -19.75 -10.97
N SER A 32 -5.89 -19.18 -10.68
CA SER A 32 -6.08 -18.26 -9.53
C SER A 32 -5.62 -18.87 -8.21
N GLU A 33 -5.91 -20.14 -7.97
CA GLU A 33 -5.55 -20.87 -6.74
C GLU A 33 -4.03 -21.12 -6.60
N MET A 34 -3.31 -21.02 -7.71
CA MET A 34 -1.85 -21.23 -7.78
C MET A 34 -1.07 -19.93 -7.66
N LEU A 35 -1.74 -18.77 -7.64
CA LEU A 35 -1.07 -17.47 -7.54
C LEU A 35 -0.44 -17.30 -6.16
N ARG A 36 0.87 -17.02 -6.12
CA ARG A 36 1.61 -16.77 -4.89
C ARG A 36 2.47 -15.52 -5.03
N CYS A 37 2.29 -14.58 -4.12
CA CYS A 37 3.22 -13.48 -3.93
C CYS A 37 4.25 -13.83 -2.87
N ASP A 38 5.51 -13.52 -3.13
CA ASP A 38 6.61 -13.71 -2.19
C ASP A 38 7.18 -12.36 -1.77
N PHE A 39 7.16 -12.12 -0.46
CA PHE A 39 7.73 -10.96 0.20
C PHE A 39 8.98 -11.43 0.95
N HIS A 40 10.10 -11.55 0.24
CA HIS A 40 11.37 -11.97 0.84
C HIS A 40 11.28 -13.29 1.64
N GLY A 41 10.67 -14.33 1.03
CA GLY A 41 10.47 -15.64 1.66
C GLY A 41 9.13 -15.80 2.38
N ARG A 42 8.38 -14.70 2.64
CA ARG A 42 7.02 -14.77 3.18
C ARG A 42 6.01 -14.85 2.04
N ARG A 43 5.43 -16.04 1.86
CA ARG A 43 4.50 -16.32 0.75
C ARG A 43 3.06 -16.10 1.18
N VAL A 44 2.30 -15.42 0.33
CA VAL A 44 0.86 -15.20 0.49
C VAL A 44 0.13 -15.55 -0.80
N THR A 45 -1.16 -15.91 -0.69
CA THR A 45 -2.01 -16.16 -1.85
C THR A 45 -2.27 -14.87 -2.62
N GLY A 46 -2.14 -14.93 -3.95
CA GLY A 46 -2.56 -13.87 -4.85
C GLY A 46 -4.03 -14.00 -5.20
N GLN A 47 -4.72 -12.87 -5.35
CA GLN A 47 -6.14 -12.81 -5.65
C GLN A 47 -6.38 -11.92 -6.86
N LEU A 48 -7.23 -12.37 -7.76
CA LEU A 48 -7.63 -11.60 -8.94
C LEU A 48 -8.88 -10.80 -8.63
N PHE A 49 -8.93 -9.57 -9.15
CA PHE A 49 -10.05 -8.66 -9.02
C PHE A 49 -10.41 -8.09 -10.38
N ASP A 50 -11.70 -8.01 -10.66
CA ASP A 50 -12.22 -7.35 -11.84
C ASP A 50 -12.04 -5.82 -11.71
N GLU A 51 -11.44 -5.21 -12.73
CA GLU A 51 -11.31 -3.75 -12.84
C GLU A 51 -11.81 -3.29 -14.22
N PRO A 52 -12.27 -2.04 -14.35
CA PRO A 52 -12.55 -1.46 -15.67
C PRO A 52 -11.30 -1.55 -16.56
N GLY A 53 -11.41 -2.28 -17.67
CA GLY A 53 -10.31 -2.50 -18.60
C GLY A 53 -9.50 -3.78 -18.35
N GLY A 54 -9.87 -4.65 -17.40
CA GLY A 54 -9.27 -5.98 -17.28
C GLY A 54 -9.37 -6.61 -15.89
N VAL A 55 -8.27 -7.25 -15.49
CA VAL A 55 -8.14 -7.94 -14.20
C VAL A 55 -6.89 -7.46 -13.51
N ALA A 56 -7.01 -7.08 -12.25
CA ALA A 56 -5.89 -6.73 -11.39
C ALA A 56 -5.52 -7.90 -10.48
N LEU A 57 -4.22 -8.09 -10.27
CA LEU A 57 -3.71 -9.03 -9.28
C LEU A 57 -3.39 -8.28 -7.99
N ARG A 58 -3.95 -8.77 -6.87
CA ARG A 58 -3.73 -8.23 -5.54
C ARG A 58 -3.13 -9.25 -4.60
N CYS A 59 -2.29 -8.76 -3.69
CA CYS A 59 -1.72 -9.54 -2.60
C CYS A 59 -1.78 -8.72 -1.31
N LYS A 60 -1.98 -9.37 -0.18
CA LYS A 60 -1.96 -8.72 1.13
C LYS A 60 -0.56 -8.88 1.73
N ALA A 61 0.13 -7.76 1.97
CA ALA A 61 1.46 -7.75 2.55
C ALA A 61 1.45 -8.49 3.91
N PRO A 62 2.30 -9.50 4.13
CA PRO A 62 2.39 -10.17 5.42
C PRO A 62 3.02 -9.25 6.49
N VAL A 63 2.92 -9.66 7.75
CA VAL A 63 3.67 -9.02 8.85
C VAL A 63 5.16 -9.23 8.61
N MET A 64 5.95 -8.18 8.80
CA MET A 64 7.41 -8.22 8.84
C MET A 64 7.91 -7.68 10.19
N PRO A 65 8.92 -8.32 10.80
CA PRO A 65 9.40 -7.90 12.12
C PRO A 65 10.21 -6.60 12.09
N ILE A 66 10.74 -6.20 10.93
CA ILE A 66 11.67 -5.07 10.79
C ILE A 66 11.29 -4.29 9.54
N ALA A 67 11.31 -2.96 9.63
CA ALA A 67 11.22 -2.04 8.50
C ALA A 67 12.41 -2.23 7.55
N GLN A 68 12.14 -2.45 6.27
CA GLN A 68 13.15 -2.75 5.26
C GLN A 68 12.60 -2.67 3.85
N ASN A 69 13.48 -2.46 2.88
CA ASN A 69 13.15 -2.48 1.47
C ASN A 69 13.39 -3.87 0.87
N ILE A 70 12.32 -4.53 0.42
CA ILE A 70 12.37 -5.89 -0.11
C ILE A 70 11.94 -5.95 -1.58
N SER A 71 12.24 -7.06 -2.23
CA SER A 71 11.73 -7.37 -3.56
C SER A 71 10.50 -8.26 -3.45
N VAL A 72 9.45 -7.92 -4.19
CA VAL A 72 8.23 -8.73 -4.32
C VAL A 72 8.33 -9.57 -5.58
N ARG A 73 8.03 -10.87 -5.47
CA ARG A 73 7.97 -11.79 -6.62
C ARG A 73 6.59 -12.39 -6.74
N LEU A 74 6.28 -12.88 -7.94
CA LEU A 74 5.02 -13.53 -8.26
C LEU A 74 5.27 -14.89 -8.88
N SER A 75 4.57 -15.91 -8.38
CA SER A 75 4.46 -17.23 -8.98
C SER A 75 3.04 -17.46 -9.45
N ILE A 76 2.91 -18.14 -10.59
CA ILE A 76 1.63 -18.55 -11.18
C ILE A 76 1.43 -20.08 -11.15
N ASN A 77 2.36 -20.81 -10.54
CA ASN A 77 2.38 -22.27 -10.47
C ASN A 77 2.63 -22.77 -9.04
N GLY A 78 2.01 -22.12 -8.05
CA GLY A 78 2.01 -22.56 -6.66
C GLY A 78 3.32 -22.30 -5.91
N GLY A 79 4.22 -21.47 -6.44
CA GLY A 79 5.50 -21.15 -5.83
C GLY A 79 6.66 -22.03 -6.31
N VAL A 80 6.49 -22.80 -7.39
CA VAL A 80 7.55 -23.57 -8.03
C VAL A 80 8.51 -22.63 -8.78
N ASP A 81 7.96 -21.80 -9.68
CA ASP A 81 8.70 -20.82 -10.46
C ASP A 81 8.24 -19.39 -10.19
N TRP A 82 9.09 -18.44 -10.50
CA TRP A 82 8.87 -17.02 -10.27
C TRP A 82 8.99 -16.24 -11.57
N LEU A 83 8.03 -15.34 -11.82
CA LEU A 83 8.09 -14.43 -12.96
C LEU A 83 9.33 -13.55 -12.86
N GLN A 84 9.89 -13.20 -14.02
CA GLN A 84 11.00 -12.25 -14.09
C GLN A 84 10.59 -10.86 -13.56
N GLY A 85 11.56 -10.16 -12.98
CA GLY A 85 11.38 -8.84 -12.38
C GLY A 85 10.91 -8.93 -10.92
N ALA A 86 11.38 -7.97 -10.12
CA ALA A 86 11.27 -8.02 -8.67
C ALA A 86 11.11 -6.60 -8.09
N PRO A 87 9.97 -5.94 -8.35
CA PRO A 87 9.74 -4.56 -7.92
C PRO A 87 9.91 -4.42 -6.41
N ARG A 88 10.39 -3.24 -6.00
CA ARG A 88 10.72 -2.93 -4.61
C ARG A 88 9.47 -2.54 -3.83
N TYR A 89 9.42 -3.00 -2.58
CA TYR A 89 8.38 -2.67 -1.61
C TYR A 89 9.03 -2.29 -0.28
N LEU A 90 8.71 -1.11 0.24
CA LEU A 90 9.24 -0.62 1.51
C LEU A 90 8.29 -0.97 2.66
N TYR A 91 8.74 -1.82 3.59
CA TYR A 91 8.13 -1.91 4.91
C TYR A 91 8.66 -0.78 5.79
N TYR A 92 7.77 -0.07 6.45
CA TYR A 92 8.09 1.01 7.38
C TYR A 92 7.32 0.89 8.70
N ASP A 93 7.73 1.61 9.73
CA ASP A 93 6.97 1.66 10.98
C ASP A 93 5.70 2.49 10.80
N ALA A 94 4.56 1.97 11.27
CA ALA A 94 3.28 2.63 11.13
C ALA A 94 3.32 4.06 11.73
N PRO A 95 2.77 5.07 11.04
CA PRO A 95 2.69 6.41 11.61
C PRO A 95 1.80 6.39 12.86
N VAL A 96 2.22 7.13 13.89
CA VAL A 96 1.48 7.26 15.15
C VAL A 96 0.92 8.66 15.25
N VAL A 97 -0.41 8.78 15.28
CA VAL A 97 -1.09 10.05 15.58
C VAL A 97 -1.24 10.19 17.09
N ARG A 98 -0.70 11.27 17.65
CA ARG A 98 -0.80 11.58 19.08
C ARG A 98 -1.91 12.59 19.36
N GLU A 99 -2.02 13.62 18.53
CA GLU A 99 -2.96 14.72 18.76
C GLU A 99 -3.41 15.39 17.45
N LEU A 100 -4.61 15.96 17.48
CA LEU A 100 -5.16 16.82 16.44
C LEU A 100 -5.37 18.21 17.03
N GLN A 101 -4.93 19.25 16.33
CA GLN A 101 -5.12 20.63 16.74
C GLN A 101 -5.58 21.52 15.58
N PRO A 102 -6.74 22.19 15.67
CA PRO A 102 -7.76 22.02 16.71
C PRO A 102 -8.43 20.65 16.62
N ARG A 103 -8.98 20.15 17.74
CA ARG A 103 -9.70 18.87 17.82
C ARG A 103 -11.07 18.89 17.12
N GLY A 104 -11.52 20.06 16.68
CA GLY A 104 -12.80 20.27 16.02
C GLY A 104 -12.81 21.55 15.20
N GLY A 105 -13.81 21.66 14.34
CA GLY A 105 -14.00 22.78 13.43
C GLY A 105 -15.47 22.97 13.09
N GLY A 106 -15.79 24.04 12.37
CA GLY A 106 -17.15 24.28 11.90
C GLY A 106 -17.65 23.17 10.96
N THR A 107 -18.93 22.84 11.03
CA THR A 107 -19.57 21.83 10.16
C THR A 107 -19.56 22.20 8.68
N THR A 108 -19.37 23.48 8.36
CA THR A 108 -19.16 23.99 7.01
C THR A 108 -17.76 23.70 6.46
N GLY A 109 -16.85 23.16 7.27
CA GLY A 109 -15.47 22.85 6.88
C GLY A 109 -14.53 24.06 6.91
N GLY A 110 -13.39 23.95 6.24
CA GLY A 110 -12.38 25.02 6.13
C GLY A 110 -11.46 25.18 7.35
N THR A 111 -11.69 24.45 8.44
CA THR A 111 -10.77 24.43 9.59
C THR A 111 -9.50 23.66 9.23
N LEU A 112 -8.35 24.34 9.25
CA LEU A 112 -7.05 23.70 9.13
C LEU A 112 -6.77 22.89 10.40
N VAL A 113 -6.55 21.58 10.24
CA VAL A 113 -6.23 20.66 11.34
C VAL A 113 -4.79 20.21 11.21
N SER A 114 -3.98 20.48 12.23
CA SER A 114 -2.64 19.93 12.39
C SER A 114 -2.71 18.55 13.02
N VAL A 115 -2.05 17.58 12.39
CA VAL A 115 -1.86 16.23 12.91
C VAL A 115 -0.48 16.14 13.54
N ILE A 116 -0.42 15.88 14.85
CA ILE A 116 0.81 15.81 15.63
C ILE A 116 1.09 14.34 15.96
N GLY A 117 2.31 13.89 15.72
CA GLY A 117 2.65 12.47 15.79
C GLY A 117 4.05 12.18 15.24
N PHE A 118 4.32 10.92 14.93
CA PHE A 118 5.63 10.43 14.48
C PHE A 118 5.49 9.48 13.29
N GLY A 119 6.54 9.37 12.47
CA GLY A 119 6.64 8.41 11.36
C GLY A 119 5.81 8.76 10.12
N PHE A 120 5.38 10.02 9.96
CA PHE A 120 4.65 10.48 8.77
C PHE A 120 5.52 10.57 7.50
N ASP A 121 6.83 10.56 7.68
CA ASP A 121 7.88 10.63 6.65
C ASP A 121 8.41 9.26 6.22
N HIS A 122 8.06 8.19 6.95
CA HIS A 122 8.55 6.84 6.62
C HIS A 122 7.89 6.23 5.37
N ALA A 123 6.73 6.73 4.96
CA ALA A 123 6.08 6.28 3.75
C ALA A 123 6.80 6.85 2.52
N PRO A 124 7.05 6.04 1.46
CA PRO A 124 7.56 6.58 0.21
C PRO A 124 6.58 7.64 -0.33
N PRO A 125 7.03 8.65 -1.08
CA PRO A 125 6.11 9.58 -1.74
C PRO A 125 5.23 8.79 -2.74
N LEU A 126 4.00 8.44 -2.33
CA LEU A 126 3.06 7.62 -3.09
C LEU A 126 2.31 8.43 -4.18
N GLY A 127 2.87 9.52 -4.67
CA GLY A 127 2.20 10.49 -5.54
C GLY A 127 1.48 11.60 -4.77
N PRO A 128 0.56 12.36 -5.40
CA PRO A 128 0.07 13.65 -4.89
C PRO A 128 -0.84 13.58 -3.63
N THR A 129 -1.20 12.40 -3.14
CA THR A 129 -2.07 12.22 -1.97
C THR A 129 -1.48 11.23 -0.99
N THR A 130 -0.53 11.69 -0.16
CA THR A 130 0.18 10.88 0.84
C THR A 130 -0.61 10.66 2.14
N ALA A 131 -1.65 11.46 2.38
CA ALA A 131 -2.58 11.29 3.48
C ALA A 131 -3.98 11.68 3.02
N LEU A 132 -5.01 11.04 3.59
CA LEU A 132 -6.39 11.41 3.40
C LEU A 132 -7.00 11.63 4.78
N CYS A 133 -7.65 12.77 4.96
CA CYS A 133 -8.43 13.03 6.17
C CYS A 133 -9.88 12.66 5.89
N ARG A 134 -10.51 12.00 6.86
CA ARG A 134 -11.96 11.73 6.81
C ARG A 134 -12.59 12.19 8.11
N PHE A 135 -13.55 13.10 7.99
CA PHE A 135 -14.32 13.64 9.11
C PHE A 135 -15.79 13.27 8.89
N GLY A 136 -16.34 12.40 9.75
CA GLY A 136 -17.65 11.81 9.50
C GLY A 136 -17.68 10.99 8.20
N SER A 137 -18.72 11.16 7.38
CA SER A 137 -18.85 10.52 6.06
C SER A 137 -18.19 11.29 4.91
N ALA A 138 -17.68 12.51 5.17
CA ALA A 138 -17.01 13.33 4.15
C ALA A 138 -15.49 13.06 4.17
N ALA A 139 -14.96 12.56 3.05
CA ALA A 139 -13.52 12.50 2.83
C ALA A 139 -13.07 13.80 2.16
N THR A 140 -12.11 14.51 2.76
CA THR A 140 -11.49 15.69 2.17
C THR A 140 -9.99 15.43 2.01
N ALA A 141 -9.45 15.72 0.83
CA ALA A 141 -8.00 15.70 0.62
C ALA A 141 -7.35 16.72 1.57
N PRO A 142 -6.23 16.40 2.25
CA PRO A 142 -5.57 17.37 3.10
C PRO A 142 -5.07 18.55 2.24
N PRO A 143 -5.23 19.80 2.71
CA PRO A 143 -4.45 20.89 2.14
C PRO A 143 -2.96 20.59 2.39
N ALA A 144 -2.09 20.93 1.44
CA ALA A 144 -0.65 20.71 1.54
C ALA A 144 -0.10 21.32 2.85
N SER A 145 0.22 20.49 3.84
CA SER A 145 0.81 20.93 5.11
C SER A 145 2.32 20.84 5.02
N SER A 146 3.01 21.96 5.30
CA SER A 146 4.44 21.97 5.56
C SER A 146 4.72 21.25 6.88
N ALA A 147 5.48 20.16 6.83
CA ALA A 147 6.03 19.55 8.03
C ALA A 147 7.16 20.46 8.56
N HIS A 148 7.01 20.97 9.78
CA HIS A 148 8.13 21.52 10.54
C HIS A 148 8.68 20.42 11.44
N SER A 149 9.89 19.95 11.15
CA SER A 149 10.74 19.22 12.10
C SER A 149 11.42 20.25 13.00
N SER A 150 11.29 20.10 14.31
CA SER A 150 12.18 20.75 15.30
C SER A 150 13.38 19.86 15.56
#